data_AF-G3MRG1-F1
#
_entry.id   AF-G3MRG1-F1
#
_cell.length_a   1.000
_cell.length_b   1.000
_cell.length_c   1.000
_cell.angle_alpha   90.00
_cell.angle_beta   90.00
_cell.angle_gamma   90.00
#
_symmetry.space_group_name_H-M   'P 1'
#
loop_
_entity.id
_entity.type
_entity.pdbx_description
1 polymer ?
#
loop_
_entity_poly.entity_id
_entity_poly.type
_entity_poly.pdbx_seq_one_letter_code
_entity_poly.pdbx_strand_id
1 'polypeptide(L)'
;MRLTDVLLGVFKRRGFGGPRFHFVKHIPGKITIGKHRIVPPVTPKFKMDLWKKLAIEEKTMMYLSQPYLTAEEEKHMPKEFVRRRLLKYAEAPKKPRRPLKSLFAADLLSHINVDRQWEE
;
A
#
# COMPACT_ATOMS: atom_id res chain seq x y z
N MET A 1 -2.86 -19.14 -43.97
CA MET A 1 -3.07 -19.67 -42.60
C MET A 1 -4.15 -18.83 -41.94
N ARG A 2 -5.27 -19.43 -41.51
CA ARG A 2 -6.41 -18.67 -40.97
C ARG A 2 -6.14 -18.33 -39.50
N LEU A 3 -6.40 -17.09 -39.10
CA LEU A 3 -6.17 -16.55 -37.75
C LEU A 3 -6.86 -17.38 -36.64
N THR A 4 -7.89 -18.13 -37.00
CA THR A 4 -8.67 -19.02 -36.13
C THR A 4 -7.86 -20.20 -35.58
N ASP A 5 -6.86 -20.68 -36.33
CA ASP A 5 -6.10 -21.87 -35.94
C ASP A 5 -4.99 -21.55 -34.93
N VAL A 6 -4.53 -20.29 -34.90
CA VAL A 6 -3.53 -19.80 -33.94
C VAL A 6 -4.17 -19.59 -32.56
N LEU A 7 -5.42 -19.09 -32.52
CA LEU A 7 -6.14 -18.83 -31.27
C LEU A 7 -6.56 -20.12 -30.54
N LEU A 8 -6.95 -21.17 -31.29
CA LEU A 8 -7.28 -22.48 -30.73
C LEU A 8 -6.05 -23.34 -30.41
N GLY A 9 -4.92 -23.10 -31.08
CA GLY A 9 -3.66 -23.83 -30.85
C GLY A 9 -2.99 -23.50 -29.50
N VAL A 10 -3.16 -22.27 -29.00
CA VAL A 10 -2.60 -21.82 -27.71
C VAL A 10 -3.30 -22.47 -26.51
N PHE A 11 -4.57 -22.85 -26.64
CA PHE A 11 -5.33 -23.48 -25.55
C PHE A 11 -5.17 -25.00 -25.47
N LYS A 12 -4.64 -25.66 -26.52
CA LYS A 12 -4.53 -27.13 -26.56
C LYS A 12 -3.22 -27.67 -25.98
N ARG A 13 -2.21 -26.82 -25.76
CA ARG A 13 -0.91 -27.20 -25.18
C ARG A 13 -0.72 -26.63 -23.78
N ARG A 14 -1.38 -27.25 -22.81
CA ARG A 14 -0.89 -27.25 -21.43
C ARG A 14 -1.26 -28.54 -20.71
N GLY A 15 -0.61 -29.62 -21.13
CA GLY A 15 -0.34 -30.74 -20.23
C GLY A 15 0.84 -30.35 -19.34
N PHE A 16 0.61 -30.27 -18.02
CA PHE A 16 1.46 -30.78 -16.94
C PHE A 16 0.90 -30.30 -15.58
N GLY A 17 0.31 -31.23 -14.81
CA GLY A 17 0.23 -31.16 -13.34
C GLY A 17 -0.77 -30.20 -12.67
N GLY A 18 -1.55 -29.42 -13.41
CA GLY A 18 -2.61 -28.57 -12.83
C GLY A 18 -3.94 -29.33 -12.65
N PRO A 19 -4.72 -29.07 -11.58
CA PRO A 19 -6.06 -29.63 -11.46
C PRO A 19 -6.88 -29.20 -12.66
N ARG A 20 -7.53 -30.16 -13.32
CA ARG A 20 -8.43 -29.91 -14.45
C ARG A 20 -9.53 -28.98 -13.96
N PHE A 21 -9.50 -27.73 -14.37
CA PHE A 21 -10.68 -26.87 -14.24
C PHE A 21 -11.77 -27.53 -15.08
N HIS A 22 -12.68 -28.25 -14.43
CA HIS A 22 -13.93 -28.63 -15.04
C HIS A 22 -14.67 -27.32 -15.27
N PHE A 23 -14.68 -26.81 -16.50
CA PHE A 23 -15.58 -25.74 -16.89
C PHE A 23 -17.00 -26.30 -16.78
N VAL A 24 -17.59 -26.21 -15.58
CA VAL A 24 -19.00 -26.48 -15.38
C VAL A 24 -19.74 -25.44 -16.22
N LYS A 25 -20.54 -25.91 -17.18
CA LYS A 25 -21.17 -25.08 -18.22
C LYS A 25 -21.98 -23.90 -17.66
N HIS A 26 -22.43 -23.98 -16.40
CA HIS A 26 -23.04 -22.89 -15.63
C HIS A 26 -22.97 -23.18 -14.12
N ILE A 27 -22.58 -22.21 -13.30
CA ILE A 27 -22.62 -22.28 -11.83
C ILE A 27 -23.72 -21.34 -11.35
N PRO A 28 -24.71 -21.83 -10.57
CA PRO A 28 -25.81 -20.98 -10.14
C PRO A 28 -25.34 -19.98 -9.09
N GLY A 29 -25.70 -18.70 -9.28
CA GLY A 29 -25.37 -17.62 -8.34
C GLY A 29 -23.90 -17.17 -8.39
N LYS A 30 -23.40 -16.65 -7.27
CA LYS A 30 -22.03 -16.10 -7.19
C LYS A 30 -21.01 -17.24 -6.99
N ILE A 31 -19.98 -17.27 -7.84
CA ILE A 31 -18.98 -18.35 -7.93
C ILE A 31 -18.23 -18.61 -6.61
N THR A 32 -18.00 -17.58 -5.80
CA THR A 32 -17.15 -17.64 -4.60
C THR A 32 -17.91 -17.96 -3.32
N ILE A 33 -19.25 -17.90 -3.32
CA ILE A 33 -20.07 -17.98 -2.11
C ILE A 33 -21.31 -18.85 -2.32
N GLY A 34 -21.97 -19.23 -1.22
CA GLY A 34 -23.17 -20.08 -1.26
C GLY A 34 -22.86 -21.58 -1.35
N LYS A 35 -23.90 -22.36 -1.65
CA LYS A 35 -23.88 -23.84 -1.65
C LYS A 35 -23.10 -24.41 -2.84
N HIS A 36 -23.29 -23.84 -4.03
CA HIS A 36 -22.62 -24.27 -5.26
C HIS A 36 -21.56 -23.24 -5.64
N ARG A 37 -20.32 -23.45 -5.15
CA ARG A 37 -19.18 -22.54 -5.36
C ARG A 37 -17.96 -23.27 -5.91
N ILE A 38 -17.08 -22.55 -6.58
CA ILE A 38 -15.75 -23.06 -6.93
C ILE A 38 -14.83 -22.87 -5.73
N VAL A 39 -14.35 -23.99 -5.18
CA VAL A 39 -13.27 -23.99 -4.20
C VAL A 39 -11.98 -24.34 -4.94
N PRO A 40 -11.01 -23.41 -5.05
CA PRO A 40 -9.74 -23.72 -5.66
C PRO A 40 -9.02 -24.80 -4.83
N PRO A 41 -8.44 -25.82 -5.47
CA PRO A 41 -7.73 -26.88 -4.76
C PRO A 41 -6.43 -26.37 -4.16
N VAL A 42 -6.07 -26.88 -2.99
CA VAL A 42 -4.81 -26.55 -2.32
C VAL A 42 -3.66 -27.22 -3.04
N THR A 43 -2.88 -26.42 -3.76
CA THR A 43 -1.68 -26.91 -4.47
C THR A 43 -0.51 -27.13 -3.50
N PRO A 44 0.48 -27.98 -3.85
CA PRO A 44 1.68 -28.18 -3.04
C PRO A 44 2.44 -26.88 -2.72
N LYS A 45 2.43 -25.92 -3.65
CA LYS A 45 3.03 -24.60 -3.43
C LYS A 45 2.41 -23.87 -2.24
N PHE A 46 1.07 -23.85 -2.14
CA PHE A 46 0.38 -23.23 -1.00
C PHE A 46 0.76 -23.90 0.33
N LYS A 47 0.95 -25.22 0.34
CA LYS A 47 1.41 -25.93 1.54
C LYS A 47 2.83 -25.50 1.93
N MET A 48 3.74 -25.43 0.96
CA MET A 48 5.13 -24.98 1.22
C MET A 48 5.18 -23.53 1.71
N ASP A 49 4.38 -22.64 1.12
CA ASP A 49 4.31 -21.24 1.54
C ASP A 49 3.73 -21.10 2.96
N LEU A 50 2.75 -21.94 3.33
CA LEU A 50 2.24 -22.01 4.69
C LEU A 50 3.33 -22.43 5.68
N TRP A 51 4.08 -23.50 5.39
CA TRP A 51 5.16 -23.97 6.27
C TRP A 51 6.24 -22.90 6.48
N LYS A 52 6.61 -22.16 5.43
CA LYS A 52 7.55 -21.03 5.55
C LYS A 52 7.04 -19.95 6.50
N LYS A 53 5.75 -19.60 6.40
CA LYS A 53 5.13 -18.62 7.30
C LYS A 53 5.10 -19.10 8.75
N LEU A 54 4.73 -20.36 8.96
CA LEU A 54 4.72 -20.98 10.29
C LEU A 54 6.12 -20.98 10.93
N ALA A 55 7.16 -21.28 10.16
CA ALA A 55 8.54 -21.24 10.66
C ALA A 55 8.98 -19.81 11.05
N ILE A 56 8.54 -18.79 10.30
CA ILE A 56 8.81 -17.39 10.64
C ILE A 56 8.05 -17.00 11.91
N GLU A 57 6.80 -17.44 12.04
CA GLU A 57 5.96 -17.17 13.21
C GLU A 57 6.54 -17.80 14.48
N GLU A 58 6.94 -19.08 14.42
CA GLU A 58 7.60 -19.77 15.52
C GLU A 58 8.88 -19.05 15.97
N LYS A 59 9.74 -18.67 15.00
CA LYS A 59 10.95 -17.88 15.28
C LYS A 59 10.60 -16.54 15.93
N THR A 60 9.54 -15.88 15.47
CA THR A 60 9.10 -14.59 16.03
C THR A 60 8.59 -14.77 17.46
N MET A 61 7.80 -15.80 17.72
CA MET A 61 7.30 -16.13 19.06
C MET A 61 8.44 -16.42 20.02
N MET A 62 9.48 -17.13 19.59
CA MET A 62 10.68 -17.37 20.40
C MET A 62 11.28 -16.04 20.89
N TYR A 63 11.49 -15.07 20.00
CA TYR A 63 12.04 -13.77 20.39
C TYR A 63 11.08 -12.94 21.26
N LEU A 64 9.78 -12.98 20.98
CA LEU A 64 8.79 -12.21 21.76
C LEU A 64 8.52 -12.80 23.14
N SER A 65 8.82 -14.08 23.35
CA SER A 65 8.61 -14.76 24.63
C SER A 65 9.55 -14.30 25.75
N GLN A 66 10.65 -13.63 25.41
CA GLN A 66 11.67 -13.18 26.36
C GLN A 66 11.74 -11.64 26.40
N PRO A 67 10.78 -10.97 27.07
CA PRO A 67 10.82 -9.53 27.22
C PRO A 67 11.98 -9.11 28.13
N TYR A 68 12.64 -8.01 27.77
CA TYR A 68 13.73 -7.44 28.57
C TYR A 68 13.23 -6.72 29.83
N LEU A 69 12.06 -6.06 29.74
CA LEU A 69 11.43 -5.37 30.87
C LEU A 69 10.18 -6.11 31.31
N THR A 70 9.96 -6.14 32.61
CA THR A 70 8.67 -6.54 33.17
C THR A 70 7.63 -5.43 32.96
N ALA A 71 6.35 -5.81 33.01
CA ALA A 71 5.25 -4.86 32.88
C ALA A 71 5.21 -3.80 33.99
N GLU A 72 5.84 -4.07 35.14
CA GLU A 72 5.97 -3.09 36.23
C GLU A 72 7.06 -2.07 35.94
N GLU A 73 8.24 -2.52 35.50
CA GLU A 73 9.36 -1.65 35.12
C GLU A 73 8.99 -0.73 33.94
N GLU A 74 8.25 -1.24 32.96
CA GLU A 74 7.78 -0.45 31.82
C GLU A 74 6.90 0.74 32.26
N LYS A 75 6.08 0.59 33.30
CA LYS A 75 5.21 1.67 33.80
C LYS A 75 6.00 2.86 34.34
N HIS A 76 7.19 2.60 34.89
CA HIS A 76 8.07 3.61 35.47
C HIS A 76 9.04 4.22 34.45
N MET A 77 9.01 3.77 33.20
CA MET A 77 9.86 4.31 32.13
C MET A 77 9.48 5.77 31.80
N PRO A 78 10.45 6.69 31.64
CA PRO A 78 10.17 8.12 31.46
C PRO A 78 9.39 8.39 30.17
N LYS A 79 8.12 8.80 30.32
CA LYS A 79 7.21 9.11 29.20
C LYS A 79 7.48 10.46 28.54
N GLU A 80 8.43 11.23 29.05
CA GLU A 80 8.77 12.58 28.57
C GLU A 80 9.25 12.57 27.12
N PHE A 81 10.04 11.57 26.73
CA PHE A 81 10.54 11.40 25.36
C PHE A 81 9.40 11.14 24.36
N VAL A 82 8.40 10.34 24.74
CA VAL A 82 7.23 10.04 23.91
C VAL A 82 6.37 11.30 23.72
N ARG A 83 6.15 12.07 24.79
CA ARG A 83 5.38 13.32 24.75
C ARG A 83 6.06 14.40 23.90
N ARG A 84 7.38 14.57 24.00
CA ARG A 84 8.12 15.57 23.22
C ARG A 84 8.03 15.33 21.70
N ARG A 85 8.02 14.06 21.27
CA ARG A 85 7.82 13.69 19.86
C ARG A 85 6.39 13.98 19.40
N LEU A 86 5.39 13.65 20.22
CA LEU A 86 3.98 13.88 19.88
C LEU A 86 3.65 15.38 19.78
N LEU A 87 4.16 16.23 20.68
CA LEU A 87 3.93 17.68 20.66
C LEU A 87 4.39 18.33 19.36
N LYS A 88 5.54 17.90 18.82
CA LYS A 88 6.07 18.39 17.53
C LYS A 88 5.12 18.17 16.35
N TYR A 89 4.24 17.17 16.42
CA TYR A 89 3.31 16.82 15.34
C TYR A 89 1.83 17.07 15.70
N ALA A 90 1.50 17.19 16.97
CA ALA A 90 0.14 17.52 17.44
C ALA A 90 -0.21 18.97 17.09
N GLU A 91 0.76 19.86 17.18
CA GLU A 91 0.63 21.25 16.78
C GLU A 91 1.17 21.43 15.35
N ALA A 92 0.53 20.80 14.37
CA ALA A 92 0.68 21.30 13.01
C ALA A 92 0.07 22.72 13.01
N PRO A 93 0.87 23.80 12.85
CA PRO A 93 0.31 25.13 12.88
C PRO A 93 -0.69 25.20 11.73
N LYS A 94 -1.98 25.39 12.04
CA LYS A 94 -2.99 25.70 11.03
C LYS A 94 -2.53 26.98 10.35
N LYS A 95 -1.87 26.86 9.20
CA LYS A 95 -1.40 28.02 8.44
C LYS A 95 -2.66 28.83 8.11
N PRO A 96 -2.76 30.09 8.56
CA PRO A 96 -3.89 30.92 8.15
C PRO A 96 -3.86 31.00 6.63
N ARG A 97 -5.04 31.03 5.99
CA ARG A 97 -5.14 31.23 4.54
C ARG A 97 -4.52 32.60 4.22
N ARG A 98 -3.33 32.59 3.61
CA ARG A 98 -2.63 33.79 3.16
C ARG A 98 -2.82 33.90 1.64
N PRO A 99 -2.93 35.13 1.09
CA PRO A 99 -2.93 35.32 -0.35
C PRO A 99 -1.64 34.76 -0.96
N LEU A 100 -1.74 34.18 -2.16
CA LEU A 100 -0.60 33.55 -2.86
C LEU A 100 0.50 34.55 -3.23
N LYS A 101 0.14 35.82 -3.40
CA LYS A 101 1.06 36.89 -3.78
C LYS A 101 0.84 38.10 -2.88
N SER A 102 1.91 38.61 -2.30
CA SER A 102 1.96 39.95 -1.73
C SER A 102 2.23 40.94 -2.86
N LEU A 103 1.35 41.92 -3.04
CA LEU A 103 1.60 43.05 -3.93
C LEU A 103 2.27 44.16 -3.13
N PHE A 104 3.49 44.53 -3.52
CA PHE A 104 4.19 45.66 -2.95
C PHE A 104 4.01 46.89 -3.84
N ALA A 105 3.87 48.07 -3.23
CA ALA A 105 3.75 49.32 -3.99
C ALA A 105 4.97 49.57 -4.88
N ALA A 106 6.15 49.11 -4.47
CA ALA A 106 7.37 49.19 -5.27
C ALA A 106 7.24 48.45 -6.61
N ASP A 107 6.60 47.28 -6.64
CA ASP A 107 6.40 46.51 -7.87
C ASP A 107 5.49 47.28 -8.85
N LEU A 108 4.46 47.94 -8.34
CA LEU A 108 3.55 48.76 -9.14
C LEU A 108 4.23 50.03 -9.68
N LEU A 109 5.01 50.71 -8.83
CA LEU A 109 5.72 51.94 -9.18
C LEU A 109 6.90 51.70 -10.13
N SER A 110 7.49 50.50 -10.12
CA SER A 110 8.55 50.13 -11.06
C SER A 110 8.10 50.23 -12.52
N HIS A 111 6.82 49.99 -12.79
CA HIS A 111 6.26 50.04 -14.14
C HIS A 111 6.20 51.47 -14.70
N ILE A 112 6.22 52.49 -13.86
CA ILE A 112 6.21 53.90 -14.27
C ILE A 112 7.54 54.28 -14.96
N ASN A 113 8.64 53.59 -14.63
CA ASN A 113 9.95 53.87 -15.21
C ASN A 113 10.11 53.39 -16.67
N VAL A 114 9.08 52.78 -17.27
CA VAL A 114 9.14 52.30 -18.67
C VAL A 114 9.32 53.45 -19.65
N ASP A 115 8.78 54.62 -19.35
CA ASP A 115 8.88 55.80 -20.22
C ASP A 115 10.10 56.69 -19.90
N ARG A 116 11.03 56.20 -19.06
CA ARG A 116 12.20 56.97 -18.65
C ARG A 116 13.20 57.08 -19.79
N GLN A 117 13.40 58.29 -20.30
CA GLN A 117 14.41 58.62 -21.30
C GLN A 117 15.56 59.43 -20.67
N TRP A 118 16.70 59.45 -21.34
CA TRP A 118 17.85 60.28 -20.97
C TRP A 118 17.67 61.67 -21.60
N GLU A 119 18.16 62.72 -20.94
CA GLU A 119 18.18 64.07 -21.50
C GLU A 119 19.13 64.09 -22.72
N GLU A 120 18.65 64.61 -23.86
CA GLU A 120 19.47 64.88 -25.05
C GLU A 120 20.31 66.16 -24.90
#